data_AF-A0A150XEX6-F1
#
_entry.id   AF-A0A150XEX6-F1
#
_cell.length_a   1.000
_cell.length_b   1.000
_cell.length_c   1.000
_cell.angle_alpha   90.00
_cell.angle_beta   90.00
_cell.angle_gamma   90.00
#
_symmetry.space_group_name_H-M   'P 1'
#
loop_
_entity.id
_entity.type
_entity.pdbx_description
1 polymer ?
#
loop_
_entity_poly.entity_id
_entity_poly.type
_entity_poly.pdbx_seq_one_letter_code
_entity_poly.pdbx_strand_id
1 'polypeptide(L)'
;MTSKSQDYLEDIKSERLRTGKGVESILEYSSLPKGLSKTRVTNILYGLIKNISQEEYDFIMSRYALFPNEKRVKLTKPKIDKIKQLIADKNIPKAEISKSFARYEGFNVSILKTWLSGDIKTAKESHFKGVMQFLESYEPPKKVRIYDDLQSDDDFVPISQELRDFIQSEIDRTGLGPQRALKGNTKAKEIGLTSGIIYRILGKNGKAKTAKKEHIELFKELWKSR
;
A
#
# COMPACT_ATOMS: atom_id res chain seq x y z
N MET A 1 22.49 -33.39 28.84
CA MET A 1 21.55 -32.57 29.64
C MET A 1 21.45 -31.22 28.94
N THR A 2 20.31 -30.88 28.35
CA THR A 2 20.06 -29.52 27.87
C THR A 2 19.99 -28.59 29.07
N SER A 3 20.57 -27.39 28.97
CA SER A 3 20.41 -26.40 30.05
C SER A 3 18.95 -25.93 30.08
N LYS A 4 18.38 -25.66 31.26
CA LYS A 4 17.00 -25.14 31.41
C LYS A 4 16.70 -23.95 30.48
N SER A 5 17.69 -23.10 30.21
CA SER A 5 17.53 -21.95 29.31
C SER A 5 17.34 -22.35 27.83
N GLN A 6 17.83 -23.52 27.42
CA GLN A 6 17.61 -24.04 26.08
C GLN A 6 16.19 -24.54 25.89
N ASP A 7 15.61 -25.15 26.93
CA ASP A 7 14.21 -25.58 26.91
C ASP A 7 13.28 -24.35 26.82
N TYR A 8 13.55 -23.28 27.58
CA TYR A 8 12.80 -22.01 27.49
C TYR A 8 12.79 -21.38 26.10
N LEU A 9 13.92 -21.42 25.38
CA LEU A 9 14.01 -20.87 24.03
C LEU A 9 13.14 -21.65 23.03
N GLU A 10 13.11 -22.98 23.14
CA GLU A 10 12.27 -23.80 22.28
C GLU A 10 10.78 -23.65 22.60
N ASP A 11 10.41 -23.47 23.87
CA ASP A 11 9.03 -23.16 24.27
C ASP A 11 8.58 -21.80 23.73
N ILE A 12 9.38 -20.74 23.93
CA ILE A 12 9.10 -19.39 23.40
C ILE A 12 8.98 -19.40 21.88
N LYS A 13 9.87 -20.13 21.19
CA LYS A 13 9.84 -20.29 19.74
C LYS A 13 8.58 -21.02 19.29
N SER A 14 8.15 -22.05 20.02
CA SER A 14 6.92 -22.79 19.75
C SER A 14 5.69 -21.90 19.92
N GLU A 15 5.62 -21.11 20.98
CA GLU A 15 4.54 -20.13 21.22
C GLU A 15 4.51 -19.01 20.18
N ARG A 16 5.69 -18.52 19.78
CA ARG A 16 5.82 -17.56 18.68
C ARG A 16 5.30 -18.14 17.36
N LEU A 17 5.58 -19.40 17.08
CA LEU A 17 5.06 -20.10 15.90
C LEU A 17 3.56 -20.37 16.00
N ARG A 18 3.05 -20.72 17.20
CA ARG A 18 1.63 -20.95 17.50
C ARG A 18 0.80 -19.71 17.28
N THR A 19 1.25 -18.57 17.81
CA THR A 19 0.48 -17.32 17.79
C THR A 19 0.79 -16.45 16.57
N GLY A 20 1.98 -16.56 15.99
CA GLY A 20 2.48 -15.64 14.99
C GLY A 20 2.65 -14.21 15.50
N LYS A 21 2.73 -14.02 16.82
CA LYS A 21 2.86 -12.72 17.48
C LYS A 21 4.32 -12.40 17.78
N GLY A 22 4.72 -11.18 17.46
CA GLY A 22 6.07 -10.67 17.66
C GLY A 22 6.18 -9.81 18.93
N VAL A 23 7.34 -9.16 19.09
CA VAL A 23 7.66 -8.36 20.28
C VAL A 23 6.61 -7.29 20.59
N GLU A 24 6.14 -6.55 19.57
CA GLU A 24 5.18 -5.45 19.81
C GLU A 24 3.87 -5.95 20.42
N SER A 25 3.38 -7.12 20.00
CA SER A 25 2.16 -7.69 20.56
C SER A 25 2.34 -8.16 22.00
N ILE A 26 3.50 -8.69 22.35
CA ILE A 26 3.81 -9.11 23.73
C ILE A 26 3.91 -7.90 24.66
N LEU A 27 4.38 -6.77 24.12
CA LEU A 27 4.57 -5.53 24.87
C LEU A 27 3.36 -4.61 24.84
N GLU A 28 2.34 -4.92 24.04
CA GLU A 28 1.08 -4.19 24.00
C GLU A 28 0.43 -4.26 25.40
N TYR A 29 0.30 -3.11 26.07
CA TYR A 29 -0.44 -2.92 27.33
C TYR A 29 0.20 -3.47 28.62
N SER A 30 1.53 -3.54 28.69
CA SER A 30 2.22 -4.14 29.85
C SER A 30 3.39 -3.29 30.33
N SER A 31 3.46 -3.04 31.65
CA SER A 31 4.72 -2.60 32.25
C SER A 31 5.72 -3.76 32.21
N LEU A 32 6.95 -3.44 31.80
CA LEU A 32 8.03 -4.42 31.78
C LEU A 32 8.51 -4.68 33.23
N PRO A 33 8.79 -5.95 33.60
CA PRO A 33 9.48 -6.27 34.85
C PRO A 33 10.78 -5.49 35.00
N LYS A 34 11.21 -5.25 36.24
CA LYS A 34 12.42 -4.48 36.52
C LYS A 34 13.63 -5.18 35.89
N GLY A 35 14.33 -4.47 34.99
CA GLY A 35 15.51 -5.00 34.29
C GLY A 35 15.21 -5.67 32.95
N LEU A 36 13.94 -5.94 32.62
CA LEU A 36 13.56 -6.43 31.30
C LEU A 36 13.34 -5.25 30.34
N SER A 37 14.25 -5.02 29.39
CA SER A 37 14.08 -3.98 28.37
C SER A 37 13.38 -4.53 27.12
N LYS A 38 12.78 -3.64 26.32
CA LYS A 38 12.22 -4.02 25.00
C LYS A 38 13.26 -4.74 24.13
N THR A 39 14.48 -4.21 24.06
CA THR A 39 15.60 -4.82 23.33
C THR A 39 15.94 -6.22 23.86
N ARG A 40 15.89 -6.41 25.18
CA ARG A 40 16.14 -7.72 25.81
C ARG A 40 15.06 -8.73 25.39
N VAL A 41 13.78 -8.35 25.42
CA VAL A 41 12.67 -9.21 24.95
C VAL A 41 12.84 -9.54 23.46
N THR A 42 13.15 -8.55 22.61
CA THR A 42 13.46 -8.78 21.19
C THR A 42 14.54 -9.84 21.04
N ASN A 43 15.68 -9.67 21.71
CA ASN A 43 16.80 -10.59 21.60
C ASN A 43 16.46 -12.00 22.11
N ILE A 44 15.61 -12.13 23.13
CA ILE A 44 15.10 -13.43 23.60
C ILE A 44 14.24 -14.09 22.52
N LEU A 45 13.24 -13.38 21.98
CA LEU A 45 12.31 -13.93 20.97
C LEU A 45 12.97 -14.35 19.66
N TYR A 46 14.10 -13.73 19.31
CA TYR A 46 14.91 -14.07 18.14
C TYR A 46 16.04 -15.06 18.45
N GLY A 47 16.16 -15.53 19.71
CA GLY A 47 17.19 -16.50 20.11
C GLY A 47 18.61 -15.95 20.09
N LEU A 48 18.78 -14.63 20.16
CA LEU A 48 20.08 -13.96 20.17
C LEU A 48 20.76 -14.01 21.54
N ILE A 49 20.02 -14.38 22.60
CA ILE A 49 20.56 -14.56 23.94
C ILE A 49 20.25 -15.97 24.45
N LYS A 50 21.27 -16.63 24.97
CA LYS A 50 21.23 -18.05 25.40
C LYS A 50 20.74 -18.24 26.83
N ASN A 51 20.95 -17.26 27.69
CA ASN A 51 20.60 -17.33 29.11
C ASN A 51 19.36 -16.47 29.36
N ILE A 52 18.31 -17.07 29.91
CA ILE A 52 17.05 -16.40 30.24
C ILE A 52 16.73 -16.73 31.69
N SER A 53 16.37 -15.72 32.48
CA SER A 53 15.92 -15.94 33.86
C SER A 53 14.51 -16.55 33.88
N GLN A 54 14.14 -17.23 34.96
CA GLN A 54 12.78 -17.76 35.13
C GLN A 54 11.73 -16.64 35.03
N GLU A 55 12.00 -15.47 35.62
CA GLU A 55 11.10 -14.30 35.59
C GLU A 55 10.88 -13.76 34.16
N GLU A 56 11.95 -13.69 33.35
CA GLU A 56 11.85 -13.29 31.93
C GLU A 56 11.00 -14.30 31.13
N TYR A 57 11.21 -15.59 31.39
CA TYR A 57 10.46 -16.67 30.74
C TYR A 57 8.97 -16.60 31.11
N ASP A 58 8.66 -16.56 32.41
CA ASP A 58 7.28 -16.53 32.92
C ASP A 58 6.52 -15.30 32.39
N PHE A 59 7.19 -14.14 32.35
CA PHE A 59 6.62 -12.95 31.74
C PHE A 59 6.25 -13.19 30.28
N ILE A 60 7.17 -13.68 29.44
CA ILE A 60 6.91 -13.90 28.01
C ILE A 60 5.79 -14.93 27.80
N MET A 61 5.80 -16.04 28.55
CA MET A 61 4.79 -17.08 28.43
C MET A 61 3.41 -16.61 28.89
N SER A 62 3.33 -15.83 29.96
CA SER A 62 2.07 -15.24 30.42
C SER A 62 1.44 -14.33 29.36
N ARG A 63 2.25 -13.63 28.56
CA ARG A 63 1.78 -12.81 27.44
C ARG A 63 1.31 -13.66 26.28
N TYR A 64 2.05 -14.72 25.94
CA TYR A 64 1.61 -15.63 24.88
C TYR A 64 0.30 -16.35 25.21
N ALA A 65 0.05 -16.63 26.49
CA ALA A 65 -1.20 -17.22 26.97
C ALA A 65 -2.44 -16.34 26.72
N LEU A 66 -2.27 -15.01 26.55
CA LEU A 66 -3.37 -14.09 26.22
C LEU A 66 -3.83 -14.20 24.77
N PHE A 67 -3.02 -14.77 23.88
CA PHE A 67 -3.39 -14.90 22.48
C PHE A 67 -4.17 -16.19 22.23
N PRO A 68 -5.35 -16.10 21.59
CA PRO A 68 -6.18 -17.26 21.31
C PRO A 68 -5.42 -18.28 20.45
N ASN A 69 -5.77 -19.56 20.62
CA ASN A 69 -5.35 -20.63 19.72
C ASN A 69 -6.03 -20.48 18.36
N GLU A 70 -5.52 -19.55 17.56
CA GLU A 70 -5.97 -19.39 16.19
C GLU A 70 -5.49 -20.58 15.36
N LYS A 71 -6.41 -21.19 14.62
CA LYS A 71 -6.04 -22.25 13.67
C LYS A 71 -5.11 -21.67 12.61
N ARG A 72 -3.97 -22.32 12.40
CA ARG A 72 -2.97 -21.95 11.39
C ARG A 72 -2.85 -23.02 10.34
N VAL A 73 -2.63 -22.57 9.10
CA VAL A 73 -2.43 -23.43 7.94
C VAL A 73 -0.98 -23.32 7.49
N LYS A 74 -0.34 -24.47 7.25
CA LYS A 74 1.00 -24.51 6.65
C LYS A 74 0.95 -23.99 5.21
N LEU A 75 1.78 -23.01 4.91
CA LEU A 75 2.00 -22.44 3.59
C LEU A 75 3.03 -23.30 2.85
N THR A 76 2.55 -24.35 2.19
CA THR A 76 3.40 -25.20 1.35
C THR A 76 3.71 -24.50 0.03
N LYS A 77 4.82 -24.87 -0.62
CA LYS A 77 5.19 -24.34 -1.93
C LYS A 77 4.04 -24.42 -2.96
N PRO A 78 3.32 -25.55 -3.11
CA PRO A 78 2.17 -25.63 -4.01
C PRO A 78 1.04 -24.63 -3.69
N LYS A 79 0.76 -24.33 -2.42
CA LYS A 79 -0.25 -23.35 -2.04
C LYS A 79 0.17 -21.94 -2.42
N ILE A 80 1.44 -21.59 -2.18
CA ILE A 80 1.99 -20.29 -2.55
C ILE A 80 2.04 -20.13 -4.07
N ASP A 81 2.43 -21.16 -4.80
CA ASP A 81 2.45 -21.16 -6.26
C ASP A 81 1.03 -21.00 -6.83
N LYS A 82 0.02 -21.66 -6.26
CA LYS A 82 -1.40 -21.44 -6.62
C LYS A 82 -1.82 -19.98 -6.43
N ILE A 83 -1.46 -19.36 -5.30
CA ILE A 83 -1.75 -17.94 -5.04
C ILE A 83 -1.06 -17.04 -6.08
N LYS A 84 0.24 -17.28 -6.36
CA LYS A 84 1.00 -16.51 -7.35
C LYS A 84 0.38 -16.61 -8.74
N GLN A 85 -0.01 -17.82 -9.14
CA GLN A 85 -0.64 -18.10 -10.42
C GLN A 85 -1.96 -17.33 -10.56
N LEU A 86 -2.86 -17.41 -9.57
CA LEU A 86 -4.14 -16.68 -9.59
C LEU A 86 -3.96 -15.16 -9.66
N ILE A 87 -2.97 -14.61 -8.94
CA ILE A 87 -2.64 -13.18 -9.00
C ILE A 87 -2.18 -12.77 -10.40
N ALA A 88 -1.34 -13.60 -11.03
CA ALA A 88 -0.82 -13.34 -12.37
C ALA A 88 -1.91 -13.45 -13.44
N ASP A 89 -2.67 -14.54 -13.43
CA ASP A 89 -3.69 -14.83 -14.45
C ASP A 89 -4.79 -13.77 -14.49
N LYS A 90 -5.22 -13.30 -13.32
CA LYS A 90 -6.27 -12.29 -13.18
C LYS A 90 -5.73 -10.86 -13.08
N ASN A 91 -4.40 -10.67 -13.18
CA ASN A 91 -3.72 -9.38 -13.04
C ASN A 91 -4.17 -8.59 -11.79
N ILE A 92 -4.24 -9.26 -10.64
CA ILE A 92 -4.84 -8.71 -9.41
C ILE A 92 -3.80 -7.84 -8.69
N PRO A 93 -4.10 -6.54 -8.43
CA PRO A 93 -3.24 -5.75 -7.58
C PRO A 93 -3.24 -6.28 -6.15
N LYS A 94 -2.06 -6.47 -5.55
CA LYS A 94 -1.93 -6.96 -4.16
C LYS A 94 -2.71 -6.10 -3.14
N ALA A 95 -2.89 -4.81 -3.44
CA ALA A 95 -3.67 -3.90 -2.63
C ALA A 95 -5.16 -4.27 -2.60
N GLU A 96 -5.73 -4.77 -3.69
CA GLU A 96 -7.13 -5.20 -3.75
C GLU A 96 -7.38 -6.43 -2.87
N ILE A 97 -6.44 -7.39 -2.89
CA ILE A 97 -6.48 -8.55 -1.99
C ILE A 97 -6.45 -8.10 -0.53
N SER A 98 -5.66 -7.08 -0.19
CA SER A 98 -5.65 -6.56 1.18
C SER A 98 -6.93 -5.82 1.56
N LYS A 99 -7.55 -5.10 0.61
CA LYS A 99 -8.78 -4.34 0.85
C LYS A 99 -10.02 -5.23 0.99
N SER A 100 -9.96 -6.48 0.50
CA SER A 100 -11.07 -7.43 0.65
C SER A 100 -11.25 -7.97 2.07
N PHE A 101 -10.32 -7.66 2.99
CA PHE A 101 -10.41 -8.06 4.39
C PHE A 101 -10.92 -6.92 5.26
N ALA A 102 -11.70 -7.28 6.28
CA ALA A 102 -12.08 -6.32 7.31
C ALA A 102 -10.83 -5.85 8.07
N ARG A 103 -10.79 -4.56 8.44
CA ARG A 103 -9.62 -3.98 9.13
C ARG A 103 -9.26 -4.70 10.43
N TYR A 104 -10.26 -5.23 11.15
CA TYR A 104 -10.07 -5.92 12.42
C TYR A 104 -9.35 -7.28 12.28
N GLU A 105 -9.32 -7.87 11.08
CA GLU A 105 -8.56 -9.11 10.82
C GLU A 105 -7.05 -8.86 10.83
N GLY A 106 -6.61 -7.61 10.71
CA GLY A 106 -5.19 -7.25 10.70
C GLY A 106 -4.42 -7.78 9.48
N PHE A 107 -5.12 -8.24 8.43
CA PHE A 107 -4.50 -8.66 7.19
C PHE A 107 -4.07 -7.45 6.36
N ASN A 108 -2.83 -7.43 5.89
CA ASN A 108 -2.31 -6.32 5.08
C ASN A 108 -1.37 -6.81 3.96
N VAL A 109 -1.02 -5.90 3.05
CA VAL A 109 -0.14 -6.20 1.90
C VAL A 109 1.23 -6.74 2.34
N SER A 110 1.77 -6.31 3.49
CA SER A 110 3.06 -6.79 3.99
C SER A 110 2.97 -8.26 4.41
N ILE A 111 1.88 -8.67 5.07
CA ILE A 111 1.61 -10.09 5.39
C ILE A 111 1.56 -10.90 4.09
N LEU A 112 0.78 -10.48 3.10
CA LEU A 112 0.73 -11.16 1.81
C LEU A 112 2.11 -11.25 1.15
N LYS A 113 2.92 -10.18 1.17
CA LYS A 113 4.28 -10.20 0.62
C LYS A 113 5.16 -11.25 1.30
N THR A 114 5.10 -11.37 2.63
CA THR A 114 5.87 -12.39 3.37
C THR A 114 5.43 -13.82 3.07
N TRP A 115 4.16 -14.02 2.69
CA TRP A 115 3.69 -15.34 2.21
C TRP A 115 4.30 -15.67 0.86
N LEU A 116 4.30 -14.70 -0.06
CA LEU A 116 4.76 -14.88 -1.43
C LEU A 116 6.29 -15.01 -1.54
N SER A 117 7.05 -14.38 -0.64
CA SER A 117 8.51 -14.57 -0.52
C SER A 117 8.87 -15.91 0.11
N GLY A 118 7.99 -16.49 0.93
CA GLY A 118 8.25 -17.71 1.69
C GLY A 118 8.94 -17.46 3.03
N ASP A 119 9.04 -16.20 3.47
CA ASP A 119 9.63 -15.83 4.76
C ASP A 119 8.84 -16.40 5.95
N ILE A 120 7.54 -16.62 5.76
CA ILE A 120 6.68 -17.28 6.75
C ILE A 120 6.12 -18.60 6.25
N LYS A 121 6.13 -19.61 7.12
CA LYS A 121 5.72 -20.99 6.79
C LYS A 121 4.29 -21.32 7.21
N THR A 122 3.62 -20.45 7.96
CA THR A 122 2.25 -20.64 8.43
C THR A 122 1.44 -19.34 8.35
N ALA A 123 0.18 -19.45 7.96
CA ALA A 123 -0.79 -18.37 7.91
C ALA A 123 -1.92 -18.63 8.89
N LYS A 124 -2.62 -17.58 9.36
CA LYS A 124 -3.92 -17.76 9.99
C LYS A 124 -4.88 -18.42 9.00
N GLU A 125 -5.69 -19.37 9.45
CA GLU A 125 -6.63 -20.08 8.58
C GLU A 125 -7.67 -19.12 7.98
N SER A 126 -8.17 -18.16 8.75
CA SER A 126 -9.11 -17.13 8.27
C SER A 126 -8.52 -16.32 7.13
N HIS A 127 -7.28 -15.85 7.29
CA HIS A 127 -6.56 -15.11 6.26
C HIS A 127 -6.36 -15.96 5.01
N PHE A 128 -5.91 -17.21 5.15
CA PHE A 128 -5.66 -18.08 4.02
C PHE A 128 -6.94 -18.37 3.23
N LYS A 129 -8.04 -18.72 3.92
CA LYS A 129 -9.34 -18.95 3.29
C LYS A 129 -9.86 -17.69 2.59
N GLY A 130 -9.78 -16.54 3.26
CA GLY A 130 -10.20 -15.27 2.66
C GLY A 130 -9.41 -14.91 1.41
N VAL A 131 -8.10 -15.17 1.38
CA VAL A 131 -7.26 -14.88 0.20
C VAL A 131 -7.68 -15.79 -0.93
N MET A 132 -7.82 -17.09 -0.66
CA MET A 132 -8.23 -18.06 -1.69
C MET A 132 -9.62 -17.75 -2.23
N GLN A 133 -10.59 -17.49 -1.36
CA GLN A 133 -11.95 -17.13 -1.74
C GLN A 133 -11.96 -15.87 -2.62
N PHE A 134 -11.27 -14.81 -2.21
CA PHE A 134 -11.16 -13.59 -2.98
C PHE A 134 -10.52 -13.83 -4.35
N LEU A 135 -9.40 -14.55 -4.41
CA LEU A 135 -8.72 -14.82 -5.67
C LEU A 135 -9.57 -15.66 -6.62
N GLU A 136 -10.30 -16.65 -6.10
CA GLU A 136 -11.18 -17.51 -6.90
C GLU A 136 -12.41 -16.72 -7.41
N SER A 137 -13.00 -15.86 -6.60
CA SER A 137 -14.17 -15.04 -6.96
C SER A 137 -13.86 -13.69 -7.60
N TYR A 138 -12.59 -13.27 -7.68
CA TYR A 138 -12.23 -11.96 -8.21
C TYR A 138 -12.60 -11.85 -9.68
N GLU A 139 -13.47 -10.87 -9.97
CA GLU A 139 -13.71 -10.33 -11.29
C GLU A 139 -13.08 -8.94 -11.34
N PRO A 140 -12.20 -8.65 -12.31
CA PRO A 140 -11.66 -7.31 -12.46
C PRO A 140 -12.84 -6.35 -12.63
N PRO A 141 -12.82 -5.18 -11.96
CA PRO A 141 -13.86 -4.19 -12.17
C PRO A 141 -13.92 -3.94 -13.67
N LYS A 142 -15.11 -4.15 -14.26
CA LYS A 142 -15.36 -3.71 -15.63
C LYS A 142 -14.87 -2.27 -15.66
N LYS A 143 -13.93 -1.97 -16.56
CA LYS A 143 -13.49 -0.60 -16.78
C LYS A 143 -14.74 0.13 -17.29
N VAL A 144 -15.59 0.58 -16.38
CA VAL A 144 -16.60 1.58 -16.68
C VAL A 144 -15.73 2.77 -17.02
N ARG A 145 -15.53 2.99 -18.31
CA ARG A 145 -15.08 4.29 -18.76
C ARG A 145 -16.21 5.20 -18.33
N ILE A 146 -16.06 5.85 -17.17
CA ILE A 146 -17.00 6.87 -16.66
C ILE A 146 -17.05 8.08 -17.63
N TYR A 147 -16.36 8.00 -18.78
CA TYR A 147 -16.31 9.00 -19.84
C TYR A 147 -16.83 8.50 -21.20
N ASP A 148 -17.36 7.28 -21.35
CA ASP A 148 -17.88 6.84 -22.66
C ASP A 148 -19.19 7.56 -23.06
N ASP A 149 -19.86 8.28 -22.15
CA ASP A 149 -21.07 9.07 -22.43
C ASP A 149 -20.85 10.57 -22.60
N LEU A 150 -19.60 11.09 -22.54
CA LEU A 150 -19.35 12.52 -22.73
C LEU A 150 -18.08 12.80 -23.55
N GLN A 151 -18.36 13.26 -24.79
CA GLN A 151 -17.49 13.89 -25.79
C GLN A 151 -16.78 12.94 -26.75
N SER A 152 -17.17 13.04 -28.04
CA SER A 152 -16.45 12.41 -29.15
C SER A 152 -15.00 12.90 -29.17
N ASP A 153 -14.11 12.06 -29.70
CA ASP A 153 -12.70 12.42 -29.94
C ASP A 153 -12.53 13.64 -30.90
N ASP A 154 -13.60 14.22 -31.44
CA ASP A 154 -13.57 15.39 -32.33
C ASP A 154 -13.15 16.71 -31.64
N ASP A 155 -13.18 16.78 -30.31
CA ASP A 155 -12.85 18.01 -29.57
C ASP A 155 -11.35 18.17 -29.26
N PHE A 156 -10.52 17.16 -29.55
CA PHE A 156 -9.09 17.20 -29.29
C PHE A 156 -8.31 17.67 -30.51
N VAL A 157 -7.58 18.77 -30.33
CA VAL A 157 -6.73 19.37 -31.36
C VAL A 157 -5.25 19.19 -31.04
N PRO A 158 -4.38 19.01 -32.06
CA PRO A 158 -2.94 18.94 -31.86
C PRO A 158 -2.40 20.19 -31.17
N ILE A 159 -1.54 20.00 -30.17
CA ILE A 159 -0.83 21.09 -29.51
C ILE A 159 0.34 21.51 -30.40
N SER A 160 0.23 22.69 -31.03
CA SER A 160 1.33 23.28 -31.81
C SER A 160 2.50 23.73 -30.92
N GLN A 161 3.69 23.87 -31.51
CA GLN A 161 4.83 24.47 -30.83
C GLN A 161 4.56 25.96 -30.53
N GLU A 162 3.93 26.67 -31.45
CA GLU A 162 3.51 28.08 -31.28
C GLU A 162 2.67 28.30 -30.02
N LEU A 163 1.73 27.39 -29.72
CA LEU A 163 0.93 27.49 -28.49
C LEU A 163 1.79 27.34 -27.23
N ARG A 164 2.79 26.46 -27.25
CA ARG A 164 3.71 26.27 -26.12
C ARG A 164 4.54 27.52 -25.90
N ASP A 165 5.07 28.06 -26.99
CA ASP A 165 5.91 29.26 -26.97
C ASP A 165 5.11 30.47 -26.51
N PHE A 166 3.84 30.59 -26.93
CA PHE A 166 2.90 31.59 -26.45
C PHE A 166 2.63 31.48 -24.93
N ILE A 167 2.31 30.29 -24.42
CA ILE A 167 2.04 30.12 -22.99
C ILE A 167 3.32 30.42 -22.18
N GLN A 168 4.48 29.99 -22.67
CA GLN A 168 5.75 30.23 -22.00
C GLN A 168 6.11 31.73 -22.01
N SER A 169 5.92 32.43 -23.13
CA SER A 169 6.18 33.87 -23.21
C SER A 169 5.25 34.69 -22.31
N GLU A 170 3.97 34.30 -22.17
CA GLU A 170 3.04 34.95 -21.24
C GLU A 170 3.42 34.71 -19.77
N ILE A 171 3.90 33.52 -19.43
CA ILE A 171 4.45 33.23 -18.08
C ILE A 171 5.68 34.09 -17.82
N ASP A 172 6.58 34.23 -18.79
CA ASP A 172 7.82 35.00 -18.65
C ASP A 172 7.52 36.51 -18.59
N ARG A 173 6.58 37.01 -19.40
CA ARG A 173 6.13 38.42 -19.41
C ARG A 173 5.51 38.84 -18.08
N THR A 174 4.66 37.99 -17.51
CA THR A 174 3.87 38.34 -16.32
C THR A 174 4.49 37.88 -15.00
N GLY A 175 5.40 36.91 -15.03
CA GLY A 175 5.89 36.19 -13.85
C GLY A 175 4.82 35.33 -13.18
N LEU A 176 3.64 35.14 -13.79
CA LEU A 176 2.54 34.39 -13.21
C LEU A 176 2.50 32.97 -13.77
N GLY A 177 2.86 32.00 -12.92
CA GLY A 177 2.74 30.58 -13.29
C GLY A 177 1.29 30.09 -13.44
N PRO A 178 1.06 28.93 -14.08
CA PRO A 178 -0.26 28.38 -14.37
C PRO A 178 -1.24 28.33 -13.18
N GLN A 179 -0.75 28.04 -11.97
CA GLN A 179 -1.59 28.01 -10.77
C GLN A 179 -2.18 29.37 -10.42
N ARG A 180 -1.39 30.45 -10.57
CA ARG A 180 -1.84 31.81 -10.28
C ARG A 180 -2.75 32.34 -11.39
N ALA A 181 -2.43 32.02 -12.65
CA ALA A 181 -3.26 32.40 -13.80
C ALA A 181 -4.68 31.79 -13.73
N LEU A 182 -4.80 30.57 -13.21
CA LEU A 182 -6.09 29.88 -13.03
C LEU A 182 -6.85 30.30 -11.77
N LYS A 183 -6.24 31.04 -10.84
CA LYS A 183 -6.86 31.36 -9.55
C LYS A 183 -8.06 32.30 -9.77
N GLY A 184 -9.25 31.81 -9.43
CA GLY A 184 -10.50 32.55 -9.57
C GLY A 184 -11.11 32.53 -10.97
N ASN A 185 -10.55 31.76 -11.91
CA ASN A 185 -11.11 31.63 -13.26
C ASN A 185 -12.24 30.56 -13.27
N THR A 186 -13.49 31.01 -13.30
CA THR A 186 -14.69 30.14 -13.29
C THR A 186 -14.78 29.29 -14.56
N LYS A 187 -14.54 29.90 -15.73
CA LYS A 187 -14.54 29.22 -17.04
C LYS A 187 -13.54 28.06 -17.08
N ALA A 188 -12.34 28.25 -16.53
CA ALA A 188 -11.34 27.18 -16.41
C ALA A 188 -11.82 26.02 -15.53
N LYS A 189 -12.52 26.33 -14.43
CA LYS A 189 -13.08 25.32 -13.52
C LYS A 189 -14.18 24.51 -14.19
N GLU A 190 -15.08 25.17 -14.92
CA GLU A 190 -16.19 24.55 -15.64
C GLU A 190 -15.72 23.56 -16.71
N ILE A 191 -14.69 23.92 -17.48
CA ILE A 191 -14.12 23.04 -18.53
C ILE A 191 -13.07 22.06 -17.99
N GLY A 192 -12.86 22.01 -16.67
CA GLY A 192 -11.91 21.10 -16.02
C GLY A 192 -10.43 21.39 -16.33
N LEU A 193 -10.10 22.63 -16.72
CA LEU A 193 -8.71 23.02 -16.97
C LEU A 193 -7.96 23.19 -15.64
N THR A 194 -6.90 22.41 -15.46
CA THR A 194 -6.06 22.42 -14.25
C THR A 194 -4.63 22.86 -14.57
N SER A 195 -3.89 23.36 -13.57
CA SER A 195 -2.48 23.72 -13.74
C SER A 195 -1.63 22.53 -14.21
N GLY A 196 -1.98 21.31 -13.80
CA GLY A 196 -1.33 20.08 -14.27
C GLY A 196 -1.54 19.79 -15.76
N ILE A 197 -2.66 20.23 -16.36
CA ILE A 197 -2.86 20.16 -17.81
C ILE A 197 -1.91 21.15 -18.51
N ILE A 198 -1.84 22.39 -18.02
CA ILE A 198 -0.95 23.42 -18.58
C ILE A 198 0.52 22.98 -18.51
N TYR A 199 0.96 22.43 -17.38
CA TYR A 199 2.33 21.92 -17.25
C TYR A 199 2.62 20.73 -18.17
N ARG A 200 1.63 19.88 -18.48
CA ARG A 200 1.78 18.81 -19.47
C ARG A 200 1.85 19.34 -20.91
N ILE A 201 1.12 20.41 -21.20
CA ILE A 201 1.23 21.12 -22.49
C ILE A 201 2.61 21.74 -22.63
N LEU A 202 3.16 22.36 -21.58
CA LEU A 202 4.52 22.88 -21.56
C LEU A 202 5.62 21.79 -21.52
N GLY A 203 5.24 20.51 -21.35
CA GLY A 203 6.20 19.39 -21.30
C GLY A 203 6.90 19.19 -19.96
N LYS A 204 6.55 19.94 -18.91
CA LYS A 204 7.18 19.84 -17.58
C LYS A 204 6.79 18.59 -16.79
N ASN A 205 5.64 17.97 -17.09
CA ASN A 205 5.13 16.75 -16.45
C ASN A 205 4.76 15.66 -17.47
N GLY A 206 5.59 15.52 -18.51
CA GLY A 206 5.28 14.72 -19.70
C GLY A 206 4.70 15.58 -20.82
N LYS A 207 4.94 15.19 -22.08
CA LYS A 207 4.59 15.97 -23.26
C LYS A 207 3.22 15.54 -23.80
N ALA A 208 2.17 16.30 -23.48
CA ALA A 208 0.87 16.11 -24.13
C ALA A 208 0.98 16.40 -25.63
N LYS A 209 0.32 15.59 -26.48
CA LYS A 209 0.30 15.77 -27.94
C LYS A 209 -0.97 16.48 -28.43
N THR A 210 -2.08 16.29 -27.72
CA THR A 210 -3.38 16.89 -28.02
C THR A 210 -3.97 17.53 -26.76
N ALA A 211 -4.85 18.51 -26.94
CA ALA A 211 -5.63 19.14 -25.87
C ALA A 211 -7.03 19.45 -26.39
N LYS A 212 -8.01 19.64 -25.49
CA LYS A 212 -9.35 20.05 -25.88
C LYS A 212 -9.30 21.44 -26.52
N LYS A 213 -10.06 21.66 -27.59
CA LYS A 213 -10.13 22.95 -28.30
C LYS A 213 -10.48 24.11 -27.35
N GLU A 214 -11.41 23.89 -26.44
CA GLU A 214 -11.80 24.89 -25.42
C GLU A 214 -10.67 25.25 -24.46
N HIS A 215 -9.79 24.29 -24.13
CA HIS A 215 -8.59 24.57 -23.32
C HIS A 215 -7.63 25.47 -24.09
N ILE A 216 -7.43 25.22 -25.39
CA ILE A 216 -6.55 26.01 -26.25
C ILE A 216 -7.03 27.45 -26.38
N GLU A 217 -8.33 27.66 -26.63
CA GLU A 217 -8.87 29.02 -26.74
C GLU A 217 -8.77 29.78 -25.40
N LEU A 218 -8.99 29.10 -24.27
CA LEU A 218 -8.84 29.73 -22.96
C LEU A 218 -7.39 30.12 -22.64
N PHE A 219 -6.37 29.39 -23.13
CA PHE A 219 -4.96 29.79 -22.93
C PHE A 219 -4.66 31.16 -23.50
N LYS A 220 -5.26 31.52 -24.63
CA LYS A 220 -5.08 32.83 -25.28
C LYS A 220 -5.66 33.99 -24.46
N GLU A 221 -6.54 33.72 -23.51
CA GLU A 221 -7.23 34.72 -22.69
C GLU A 221 -6.67 34.81 -21.26
N LEU A 222 -6.11 33.71 -20.74
CA LEU A 222 -5.75 33.55 -19.32
C LEU A 222 -4.79 34.62 -18.77
N TRP A 223 -3.84 35.06 -19.59
CA TRP A 223 -2.82 36.06 -19.20
C TRP A 223 -3.04 37.45 -19.79
N LYS A 224 -4.02 37.63 -20.69
CA LYS A 224 -4.34 38.95 -21.27
C LYS A 224 -4.97 39.92 -20.29
N SER A 225 -5.58 39.42 -19.22
CA SER A 225 -6.30 40.23 -18.22
C SER A 225 -5.44 40.60 -16.99
N ARG A 226 -4.12 40.41 -17.04
CA ARG A 226 -3.18 40.54 -15.93
C ARG A 226 -1.92 41.27 -16.35
#